data_AF-A0A0C9UAI2-F1
#
_entry.id   AF-A0A0C9UAI2-F1
#
_cell.length_a   1.000
_cell.length_b   1.000
_cell.length_c   1.000
_cell.angle_alpha   90.00
_cell.angle_beta   90.00
_cell.angle_gamma   90.00
#
_symmetry.space_group_name_H-M   'P 1'
#
loop_
_entity.id
_entity.type
_entity.pdbx_description
1 polymer ?
#
loop_
_entity_poly.entity_id
_entity_poly.type
_entity_poly.pdbx_seq_one_letter_code
_entity_poly.pdbx_strand_id
1 'polypeptide(L)'
;MSEVPYQHAKLTMANGTTIPSFTSSYLDTLASKMDVPPEAEQVIKNTAGVLFAAGADTTVNTLNTFILAMALFPDTQKKAQAELHSVVGRA
;
A
#
# COMPACT_ATOMS: atom_id res chain seq x y z
N MET A 1 -3.67 0.65 -15.80
CA MET A 1 -3.56 -0.21 -14.61
C MET A 1 -4.40 0.26 -13.41
N SER A 2 -4.90 1.51 -13.37
CA SER A 2 -5.73 2.00 -12.25
C SER A 2 -7.24 1.72 -12.38
N GLU A 3 -7.76 1.42 -13.58
CA GLU A 3 -9.21 1.29 -13.81
C GLU A 3 -9.86 0.14 -13.03
N VAL A 4 -9.38 -1.10 -13.22
CA VAL A 4 -9.94 -2.30 -12.57
C VAL A 4 -9.98 -2.18 -11.04
N PRO A 5 -8.86 -1.85 -10.34
CA PRO A 5 -8.90 -1.72 -8.88
C PRO A 5 -9.76 -0.53 -8.41
N TYR A 6 -9.84 0.54 -9.20
CA TYR A 6 -10.69 1.67 -8.90
C TYR A 6 -12.19 1.31 -8.96
N GLN A 7 -12.62 0.62 -10.03
CA GLN A 7 -14.00 0.15 -10.13
C GLN A 7 -14.33 -0.87 -9.04
N HIS A 8 -13.38 -1.76 -8.71
CA HIS A 8 -13.55 -2.69 -7.60
C HIS A 8 -13.78 -1.94 -6.27
N ALA A 9 -13.00 -0.89 -5.99
CA ALA A 9 -13.20 -0.06 -4.80
C ALA A 9 -14.63 0.52 -4.75
N LYS A 10 -15.10 1.16 -5.84
CA LYS A 10 -16.47 1.70 -5.91
C LYS A 10 -17.54 0.62 -5.70
N LEU A 11 -17.36 -0.57 -6.29
CA LEU A 11 -18.28 -1.69 -6.12
C LEU A 11 -18.37 -2.16 -4.67
N THR A 12 -17.23 -2.30 -3.98
CA THR A 12 -17.25 -2.68 -2.56
C THR A 12 -17.91 -1.60 -1.69
N MET A 13 -17.77 -0.32 -2.07
CA MET A 13 -18.37 0.81 -1.32
C MET A 13 -19.88 0.79 -1.46
N ALA A 14 -20.38 0.62 -2.68
CA ALA A 14 -21.81 0.49 -2.94
C ALA A 14 -22.42 -0.74 -2.23
N ASN A 15 -21.66 -1.83 -2.11
CA ASN A 15 -22.12 -3.07 -1.48
C ASN A 15 -21.96 -3.09 0.05
N GLY A 16 -21.38 -2.04 0.66
CA GLY A 16 -21.12 -2.00 2.10
C GLY A 16 -20.05 -2.98 2.59
N THR A 17 -19.22 -3.51 1.69
CA THR A 17 -18.15 -4.49 2.00
C THR A 17 -16.74 -3.88 1.90
N THR A 18 -16.65 -2.55 1.83
CA THR A 18 -15.37 -1.84 1.69
C THR A 18 -14.45 -2.05 2.88
N ILE A 19 -13.18 -2.28 2.54
CA ILE A 19 -12.06 -2.16 3.47
C ILE A 19 -11.52 -0.71 3.38
N PRO A 20 -11.28 -0.04 4.52
CA PRO A 20 -10.70 1.31 4.52
C PRO A 20 -9.41 1.37 3.70
N SER A 21 -9.37 2.32 2.77
CA SER A 21 -8.24 2.56 1.87
C SER A 21 -8.11 4.03 1.53
N PHE A 22 -6.99 4.42 0.91
CA PHE A 22 -6.84 5.76 0.34
C PHE A 22 -8.03 6.10 -0.58
N THR A 23 -8.33 5.22 -1.54
CA THR A 23 -9.41 5.45 -2.51
C THR A 23 -10.77 5.62 -1.84
N SER A 24 -11.17 4.71 -0.94
CA SER A 24 -12.48 4.80 -0.28
C SER A 24 -12.61 6.05 0.58
N SER A 25 -11.57 6.38 1.36
CA SER A 25 -11.58 7.53 2.27
C SER A 25 -11.74 8.86 1.51
N TYR A 26 -11.06 8.99 0.37
CA TYR A 26 -11.15 10.21 -0.44
C TYR A 26 -12.42 10.27 -1.28
N LEU A 27 -12.97 9.14 -1.72
CA LEU A 27 -14.28 9.10 -2.37
C LEU A 27 -15.42 9.45 -1.41
N ASP A 28 -15.40 8.94 -0.17
CA ASP A 28 -16.36 9.32 0.88
C ASP A 28 -16.27 10.81 1.21
N THR A 29 -15.04 11.33 1.32
CA THR A 29 -14.81 12.77 1.52
C THR A 29 -15.38 13.59 0.37
N LEU A 30 -15.17 13.16 -0.87
CA LEU A 30 -15.68 13.84 -2.07
C LEU A 30 -17.22 13.83 -2.11
N ALA A 31 -17.86 12.71 -1.74
CA ALA A 31 -19.32 12.58 -1.69
C ALA A 31 -19.98 13.52 -0.65
N SER A 32 -19.24 13.96 0.37
CA SER A 32 -19.72 14.89 1.40
C SER A 32 -19.61 16.39 1.03
N LYS A 33 -19.01 16.73 -0.12
CA LYS A 33 -18.78 18.12 -0.54
C LYS A 33 -19.86 18.60 -1.50
N MET A 34 -20.26 19.87 -1.38
CA MET A 34 -21.24 20.50 -2.29
C MET A 34 -20.61 21.04 -3.58
N ASP A 35 -19.34 21.44 -3.54
CA ASP A 35 -18.61 21.99 -4.68
C ASP A 35 -17.42 21.07 -4.99
N VAL A 36 -17.61 20.20 -5.98
CA VAL A 36 -16.64 19.18 -6.38
C VAL A 36 -16.13 19.49 -7.78
N PRO A 37 -14.82 19.72 -7.96
CA PRO A 37 -14.23 19.90 -9.28
C PRO A 37 -14.47 18.67 -10.18
N PRO A 38 -14.79 18.84 -11.47
CA PRO A 38 -15.07 17.73 -12.39
C PRO A 38 -13.96 16.67 -12.46
N GLU A 39 -12.71 17.06 -12.22
CA GLU A 39 -11.53 16.23 -12.28
C GLU A 39 -11.20 15.50 -10.97
N ALA A 40 -11.88 15.81 -9.87
CA ALA A 40 -11.48 15.35 -8.52
C ALA A 40 -11.45 13.82 -8.41
N GLU A 41 -12.44 13.14 -8.98
CA GLU A 41 -12.48 11.67 -9.02
C GLU A 41 -11.30 11.08 -9.82
N GLN A 42 -10.97 11.71 -10.96
CA GLN A 42 -9.86 11.30 -11.81
C GLN A 42 -8.49 11.53 -11.14
N VAL A 43 -8.35 12.61 -10.37
CA VAL A 43 -7.17 12.87 -9.54
C VAL A 43 -7.01 11.78 -8.49
N ILE A 44 -8.06 11.46 -7.72
CA ILE A 44 -8.03 10.39 -6.71
C ILE A 44 -7.56 9.06 -7.32
N LYS A 45 -8.17 8.66 -8.44
CA LYS A 45 -7.83 7.43 -9.16
C LYS A 45 -6.37 7.41 -9.62
N ASN A 46 -5.88 8.51 -10.18
CA ASN A 46 -4.49 8.59 -10.65
C ASN A 46 -3.50 8.58 -9.49
N THR A 47 -3.78 9.33 -8.43
CA THR A 47 -2.96 9.36 -7.22
C THR A 47 -2.88 7.98 -6.56
N ALA A 48 -4.00 7.27 -6.45
CA ALA A 48 -4.02 5.90 -5.94
C ALA A 48 -3.15 4.97 -6.79
N GLY A 49 -3.24 5.08 -8.12
CA GLY A 49 -2.41 4.31 -9.04
C GLY A 49 -0.91 4.58 -8.90
N VAL A 50 -0.52 5.86 -8.79
CA VAL A 50 0.88 6.26 -8.58
C VAL A 50 1.39 5.80 -7.22
N LEU A 51 0.60 5.98 -6.17
CA LEU A 51 0.96 5.57 -4.81
C LEU A 51 1.24 4.07 -4.73
N PHE A 52 0.36 3.27 -5.33
CA PHE A 52 0.55 1.82 -5.39
C PHE A 52 1.79 1.44 -6.20
N ALA A 53 1.96 1.99 -7.40
CA ALA A 53 3.09 1.64 -8.27
C ALA A 53 4.44 2.01 -7.62
N ALA A 54 4.55 3.23 -7.06
CA ALA A 54 5.75 3.69 -6.38
C ALA A 54 6.07 2.82 -5.15
N GLY A 55 5.07 2.53 -4.31
CA GLY A 55 5.26 1.71 -3.12
C GLY A 55 5.59 0.26 -3.45
N ALA A 56 4.96 -0.31 -4.48
CA ALA A 56 5.19 -1.69 -4.88
C ALA A 56 6.61 -1.90 -5.43
N ASP A 57 7.06 -1.07 -6.38
CA ASP A 57 8.37 -1.25 -7.01
C ASP A 57 9.52 -1.14 -5.99
N THR A 58 9.54 -0.06 -5.19
CA THR A 58 10.64 0.16 -4.23
C THR A 58 10.64 -0.86 -3.09
N THR A 59 9.47 -1.21 -2.56
CA THR A 59 9.37 -2.15 -1.44
C THR A 59 9.76 -3.56 -1.87
N VAL A 60 9.26 -4.02 -3.02
CA VAL A 60 9.60 -5.35 -3.55
C VAL A 60 11.10 -5.45 -3.83
N ASN A 61 11.68 -4.44 -4.46
CA ASN A 61 13.12 -4.42 -4.72
C ASN A 61 13.94 -4.41 -3.42
N THR A 62 13.53 -3.62 -2.43
CA THR A 62 14.21 -3.58 -1.12
C THR A 62 14.16 -4.94 -0.44
N LEU A 63 13.01 -5.62 -0.41
CA LEU A 63 12.87 -6.94 0.21
C LEU A 63 13.69 -8.00 -0.53
N ASN A 64 13.69 -7.99 -1.86
CA ASN A 64 14.51 -8.91 -2.66
C ASN A 64 16.01 -8.71 -2.38
N THR A 65 16.47 -7.46 -2.36
CA THR A 65 17.86 -7.13 -2.02
C THR A 65 18.18 -7.52 -0.59
N PHE A 66 17.28 -7.29 0.36
CA PHE A 66 17.47 -7.68 1.75
C PHE A 66 17.61 -9.19 1.91
N ILE A 67 16.71 -9.98 1.32
CA ILE A 67 16.77 -11.45 1.35
C ILE A 67 18.07 -11.95 0.72
N LEU A 68 18.47 -11.38 -0.42
CA LEU A 68 19.74 -11.71 -1.06
C LEU A 68 20.94 -11.40 -0.16
N ALA A 69 20.96 -10.22 0.47
CA ALA A 69 22.01 -9.83 1.41
C ALA A 69 22.06 -10.79 2.61
N MET A 70 20.92 -11.18 3.16
CA MET A 70 20.88 -12.14 4.27
C MET A 70 21.41 -13.52 3.87
N ALA A 71 21.19 -13.95 2.62
CA ALA A 71 21.72 -15.20 2.10
C ALA A 71 23.24 -15.15 1.86
N LEU A 72 23.75 -14.03 1.33
CA LEU A 72 25.18 -13.84 1.05
C LEU A 72 26.02 -13.56 2.31
N PHE A 73 25.41 -13.00 3.36
CA PHE A 73 26.09 -12.57 4.58
C PHE A 73 25.47 -13.19 5.85
N PRO A 74 25.59 -14.51 6.05
CA PRO A 74 24.89 -15.23 7.11
C PRO A 74 25.26 -14.79 8.53
N ASP A 75 26.50 -14.34 8.77
CA ASP A 75 26.90 -13.86 10.10
C ASP A 75 26.28 -12.51 10.45
N THR A 76 26.06 -11.64 9.45
CA THR A 76 25.29 -10.41 9.63
C THR A 76 23.82 -10.74 9.90
N GLN A 77 23.25 -11.69 9.16
CA GLN A 77 21.88 -12.16 9.38
C GLN A 77 21.68 -12.68 10.82
N LYS A 78 22.58 -13.53 11.33
CA LYS A 78 22.51 -14.05 12.71
C LYS A 78 22.56 -12.95 13.76
N LYS A 79 23.37 -11.92 13.54
CA LYS A 79 23.44 -10.76 14.46
C LYS A 79 22.13 -9.99 14.47
N ALA A 80 21.58 -9.68 13.29
CA ALA A 80 20.28 -9.00 13.17
C ALA A 80 19.16 -9.83 13.81
N GLN A 81 19.16 -11.15 13.62
CA GLN A 81 18.20 -12.04 14.27
C GLN A 81 18.34 -12.05 15.80
N ALA A 82 19.58 -12.07 16.33
CA ALA A 82 19.83 -12.02 17.77
C ALA A 82 19.35 -10.71 18.41
N GLU A 83 19.51 -9.59 17.70
CA GLU A 83 18.96 -8.29 18.11
C GLU A 83 17.43 -8.30 18.10
N LEU A 84 16.80 -8.81 17.05
CA LEU A 84 15.34 -8.96 17.03
C LEU A 84 14.87 -9.84 18.19
N HIS A 85 15.53 -10.96 18.46
CA HIS A 85 15.19 -11.85 19.57
C HIS A 85 15.30 -11.18 20.94
N SER A 86 16.21 -10.22 21.13
CA SER A 86 16.35 -9.54 22.41
C SER A 86 15.24 -8.51 22.65
N VAL A 87 14.68 -7.93 21.58
CA VAL A 87 13.65 -6.88 21.65
C VAL A 87 12.24 -7.46 21.59
N VAL A 88 11.96 -8.32 20.61
CA VAL A 88 10.61 -8.84 20.36
C VAL A 88 10.40 -10.27 20.89
N GLY A 89 11.42 -10.85 21.53
CA GLY A 89 11.39 -12.22 22.05
C GLY A 89 11.67 -13.30 21.00
N ARG A 90 11.66 -14.55 21.44
CA ARG A 90 11.69 -15.72 20.55
C ARG A 90 10.27 -16.24 20.39
N ALA A 91 9.87 -16.50 19.14
CA ALA A 91 8.68 -17.29 18.85
C ALA A 91 8.96 -18.77 19.15
#